data_AF-A0A6J6CLB4-F1
#
_entry.id   AF-A0A6J6CLB4-F1
#
_cell.length_a   1.000
_cell.length_b   1.000
_cell.length_c   1.000
_cell.angle_alpha   90.00
_cell.angle_beta   90.00
_cell.angle_gamma   90.00
#
_symmetry.space_group_name_H-M   'P 1'
#
loop_
_entity.id
_entity.type
_entity.pdbx_description
1 polymer ?
#
loop_
_entity_poly.entity_id
_entity_poly.type
_entity_poly.pdbx_seq_one_letter_code
_entity_poly.pdbx_strand_id
1 'polypeptide(L)' 'MVDQAELETGVATQLEETVGQAPASVSCEDDLVAEVDAEVRCTVTSDDGSEIGATVTVDSVDDTDVQYSVQVDES' A
#
# COMPACT_ATOMS: atom_id res chain seq x y z
N MET A 1 0.15 -12.46 7.96
CA MET A 1 1.03 -11.34 7.57
C MET A 1 0.92 -11.22 6.07
N VAL A 2 0.91 -10.00 5.56
CA VAL A 2 0.90 -9.76 4.12
C VAL A 2 2.34 -9.48 3.73
N ASP A 3 2.91 -10.34 2.88
CA ASP A 3 4.27 -10.17 2.40
C ASP A 3 4.37 -8.87 1.58
N GLN A 4 5.53 -8.22 1.64
CA GLN A 4 5.83 -6.99 0.89
C GLN A 4 5.39 -7.08 -0.58
N ALA A 5 5.67 -8.18 -1.28
CA ALA A 5 5.30 -8.33 -2.69
C ALA A 5 3.78 -8.38 -2.94
N GLU A 6 3.02 -9.02 -2.04
CA GLU A 6 1.55 -9.01 -2.10
C GLU A 6 1.02 -7.61 -1.79
N LEU A 7 1.60 -6.96 -0.78
CA LEU A 7 1.23 -5.61 -0.38
C LEU A 7 1.46 -4.61 -1.51
N GLU A 8 2.65 -4.61 -2.13
CA GLU A 8 3.00 -3.75 -3.26
C GLU A 8 2.02 -3.91 -4.42
N THR A 9 1.65 -5.15 -4.74
CA THR A 9 0.68 -5.45 -5.80
C THR A 9 -0.72 -4.95 -5.44
N GLY A 10 -1.16 -5.18 -4.20
CA GLY A 10 -2.45 -4.73 -3.70
C GLY A 10 -2.57 -3.21 -3.67
N VAL A 11 -1.54 -2.54 -3.17
CA VAL A 11 -1.42 -1.07 -3.15
C VAL A 11 -1.46 -0.50 -4.57
N ALA A 12 -0.68 -1.06 -5.50
CA ALA A 12 -0.67 -0.59 -6.89
C ALA A 12 -2.06 -0.72 -7.54
N THR A 13 -2.73 -1.85 -7.32
CA THR A 13 -4.09 -2.08 -7.84
C THR A 13 -5.09 -1.10 -7.21
N GLN A 14 -5.05 -0.92 -5.90
CA GLN A 14 -5.98 -0.05 -5.19
C GLN A 14 -5.78 1.42 -5.56
N LEU A 15 -4.54 1.84 -5.78
CA LEU A 15 -4.22 3.16 -6.32
C LEU A 15 -4.77 3.31 -7.74
N GLU A 16 -4.55 2.34 -8.63
CA GLU A 16 -5.11 2.38 -9.98
C GLU A 16 -6.64 2.52 -9.96
N GLU A 17 -7.34 1.81 -9.06
CA GLU A 17 -8.79 1.91 -8.93
C GLU A 17 -9.26 3.23 -8.29
N THR A 18 -8.50 3.79 -7.34
CA THR A 18 -8.88 4.99 -6.58
C THR A 18 -8.55 6.28 -7.31
N VAL A 19 -7.32 6.41 -7.82
CA VAL A 19 -6.83 7.61 -8.52
C VAL A 19 -6.91 7.49 -10.04
N GLY A 20 -7.23 6.31 -10.58
CA GLY A 20 -7.29 6.08 -12.03
C GLY A 20 -5.91 6.03 -12.70
N GLN A 21 -4.85 5.97 -11.91
CA GLN A 21 -3.46 6.01 -12.35
C GLN A 21 -2.69 4.87 -11.70
N ALA A 22 -2.21 3.95 -12.52
CA ALA A 22 -1.30 2.90 -12.09
C ALA A 22 0.07 3.51 -11.75
N PRO A 23 0.67 3.18 -10.59
CA PRO A 23 2.07 3.46 -10.36
C PRO A 23 2.96 2.51 -11.20
N ALA A 24 4.15 2.99 -11.56
CA ALA A 24 5.14 2.18 -12.27
C ALA A 24 5.73 1.09 -11.36
N SER A 25 5.96 1.42 -10.09
CA SER A 25 6.37 0.45 -9.07
C SER A 25 5.95 0.92 -7.68
N VAL A 26 5.66 -0.03 -6.80
CA VAL A 26 5.49 0.22 -5.36
C VAL A 26 6.59 -0.55 -4.65
N SER A 27 7.26 0.08 -3.69
CA SER A 27 8.27 -0.55 -2.87
C SER A 27 7.99 -0.27 -1.40
N CYS A 28 7.63 -1.30 -0.63
CA CYS A 28 7.38 -1.13 0.80
C CYS A 28 8.67 -1.26 1.62
N GLU A 29 8.78 -0.56 2.74
CA GLU A 29 9.98 -0.64 3.59
C GLU A 29 10.03 -1.97 4.37
N ASP A 30 8.87 -2.55 4.66
CA ASP A 30 8.70 -3.77 5.45
C ASP A 30 7.41 -4.53 5.02
N ASP A 31 7.20 -5.70 5.62
CA ASP A 31 5.96 -6.47 5.47
C ASP A 31 4.82 -5.87 6.30
N LEU A 32 3.56 -6.01 5.84
CA LEU A 32 2.40 -5.56 6.62
C LEU A 32 2.00 -6.64 7.63
N VAL A 33 2.16 -6.31 8.91
CA VAL A 33 1.68 -7.16 9.99
C VAL A 33 0.15 -7.23 9.91
N ALA A 34 -0.39 -8.44 9.93
CA ALA A 34 -1.84 -8.67 9.96
C ALA A 34 -2.37 -8.42 11.38
N GLU A 35 -2.22 -7.18 11.85
CA GLU A 35 -2.64 -6.71 13.17
C GLU A 35 -3.36 -5.38 12.98
N VAL A 36 -4.50 -5.20 13.63
CA VAL A 36 -5.25 -3.94 13.59
C VAL A 36 -4.38 -2.81 14.14
N ASP A 37 -4.45 -1.62 13.54
CA ASP A 37 -3.56 -0.47 13.80
C ASP A 37 -2.09 -0.69 13.40
N ALA A 38 -1.75 -1.79 12.70
CA ALA A 38 -0.43 -1.91 12.10
C ALA A 38 -0.29 -0.96 10.91
N GLU A 39 0.87 -0.33 10.82
CA GLU A 39 1.20 0.64 9.78
C GLU A 39 2.49 0.24 9.09
N VAL A 40 2.53 0.40 7.77
CA VAL A 40 3.76 0.26 7.01
C VAL A 40 3.86 1.35 5.97
N ARG A 41 5.09 1.77 5.70
CA ARG A 41 5.37 2.82 4.73
C ARG A 41 5.85 2.20 3.43
N CYS A 42 5.29 2.69 2.33
CA CYS A 42 5.64 2.31 0.98
C CYS A 42 6.01 3.54 0.16
N THR A 43 6.90 3.35 -0.80
CA THR A 43 7.29 4.34 -1.80
C THR A 43 6.65 3.95 -3.12
N VAL A 44 5.84 4.85 -3.66
CA VAL A 44 5.12 4.68 -4.91
C VAL A 44 5.84 5.49 -5.98
N THR A 45 6.39 4.81 -6.96
CA THR A 45 7.02 5.42 -8.13
C THR A 45 6.00 5.51 -9.24
N SER A 46 5.69 6.72 -9.67
CA SER A 46 4.80 7.00 -10.80
C SER A 46 5.51 6.79 -12.14
N ASP A 47 4.74 6.60 -13.21
CA ASP A 47 5.27 6.48 -14.59
C ASP A 47 6.07 7.71 -15.05
N ASP A 48 5.75 8.90 -14.51
CA ASP A 48 6.48 10.14 -14.80
C ASP A 48 7.83 10.22 -14.07
N GLY A 49 8.21 9.20 -13.29
CA GLY A 49 9.43 9.15 -12.48
C GLY A 49 9.33 9.90 -11.15
N SER A 50 8.12 10.34 -10.76
CA SER A 50 7.86 10.96 -9.46
C SER A 50 7.65 9.91 -8.38
N GLU A 51 8.32 10.06 -7.24
CA GLU A 51 8.19 9.15 -6.09
C GLU A 51 7.34 9.81 -5.01
N ILE A 52 6.36 9.07 -4.49
CA ILE A 52 5.41 9.55 -3.47
C ILE A 52 5.39 8.55 -2.32
N GLY A 53 5.39 9.03 -1.08
CA GLY A 53 5.18 8.16 0.07
C GLY A 53 3.73 7.72 0.15
N ALA A 54 3.49 6.46 0.47
CA ALA A 54 2.18 5.92 0.84
C ALA A 54 2.30 5.26 2.21
N THR A 55 1.34 5.51 3.08
CA THR A 55 1.20 4.87 4.38
C THR A 55 0.03 3.91 4.28
N VAL A 56 0.27 2.63 4.57
CA VAL A 56 -0.76 1.61 4.61
C VAL A 56 -1.07 1.30 6.05
N THR A 57 -2.36 1.37 6.41
CA THR A 57 -2.83 1.12 7.78
C THR A 57 -3.84 -0.01 7.76
N VAL A 58 -3.69 -0.98 8.67
CA VAL A 58 -4.67 -2.07 8.85
C VAL A 58 -5.87 -1.55 9.62
N ASP A 59 -7.00 -1.49 8.95
CA ASP A 59 -8.29 -1.14 9.56
C ASP A 59 -8.89 -2.32 10.32
N SER A 60 -8.81 -3.54 9.77
CA SER A 60 -9.45 -4.73 10.34
C SER A 60 -8.80 -6.03 9.84
N VAL A 61 -8.84 -7.08 10.67
CA VAL A 61 -8.37 -8.41 10.30
C VAL A 61 -9.49 -9.41 10.56
N ASP A 62 -10.01 -10.01 9.49
CA ASP A 62 -11.11 -10.98 9.51
C ASP A 62 -10.57 -12.38 9.15
N ASP A 63 -10.21 -13.18 10.16
CA ASP A 63 -9.64 -14.54 10.05
C ASP A 63 -8.40 -14.66 9.14
N THR A 64 -8.59 -14.56 7.82
CA THR A 64 -7.58 -14.61 6.76
C THR A 64 -7.56 -13.37 5.87
N ASP A 65 -8.60 -12.53 5.91
CA ASP A 65 -8.72 -11.31 5.11
C ASP A 65 -8.25 -10.12 5.94
N VAL A 66 -7.18 -9.46 5.49
CA VAL A 66 -6.68 -8.22 6.09
C VAL A 66 -7.25 -7.05 5.30
N GLN A 67 -8.10 -6.25 5.94
CA GLN A 67 -8.59 -5.00 5.38
C GLN A 67 -7.64 -3.87 5.79
N TYR A 68 -7.10 -3.19 4.79
CA TYR A 68 -6.20 -2.06 4.96
C TYR A 68 -6.59 -0.95 4.00
N SER A 69 -6.26 0.27 4.41
CA SER A 69 -6.40 1.47 3.60
C SER A 69 -5.03 2.03 3.25
N VAL A 70 -4.90 2.51 2.01
CA VAL A 70 -3.69 3.15 1.52
C VAL A 70 -3.90 4.66 1.51
N GLN A 71 -3.02 5.39 2.18
CA GLN A 71 -3.04 6.83 2.24
C GLN A 71 -1.75 7.38 1.64
N VAL A 72 -1.86 8.01 0.47
CA VAL A 72 -0.73 8.64 -0.19
C VAL A 72 -0.46 9.99 0.49
N ASP A 73 0.80 10.31 0.76
CA ASP A 73 1.25 11.61 1.26
C ASP A 73 1.04 12.65 0.15
N GLU A 74 -0.20 13.06 -0.04
CA GLU A 74 -0.58 14.18 -0.90
C GLU A 74 -0.26 15.50 -0.16
N SER A 75 1.02 15.87 -0.19
CA SER A 75 1.63 17.19 0.10
C SER A 75 0.90 18.19 1.00
#